data_AF-A0A7V4Q9A1-F1
#
_entry.id   AF-A0A7V4Q9A1-F1
#
_cell.length_a   1.000
_cell.length_b   1.000
_cell.length_c   1.000
_cell.angle_alpha   90.00
_cell.angle_beta   90.00
_cell.angle_gamma   90.00
#
_symmetry.space_group_name_H-M   'P 1'
#
loop_
_entity.id
_entity.type
_entity.pdbx_description
1 polymer ?
#
loop_
_entity_poly.entity_id
_entity_poly.type
_entity_poly.pdbx_seq_one_letter_code
_entity_poly.pdbx_strand_id
1 'polypeptide(L)' 'MPNKIEQIVQVPGIPDLKPLTMDAPGLVDDFMHHYSHHLGRDKYCRSARYQYQALAFTVRERLIERWNN' A
#
# COMPACT_ATOMS: atom_id res chain seq x y z
N MET A 1 -34.28 5.05 -15.07
CA MET A 1 -33.20 5.99 -15.44
C MET A 1 -32.09 5.84 -14.40
N PRO A 2 -30.96 5.19 -14.70
CA PRO A 2 -29.88 5.05 -13.73
C PRO A 2 -28.99 6.30 -13.68
N ASN A 3 -28.52 6.60 -12.46
CA ASN A 3 -27.99 7.88 -11.99
C ASN A 3 -26.50 8.04 -12.34
N LYS A 4 -26.12 9.24 -12.80
CA LYS A 4 -24.84 9.58 -13.47
C LYS A 4 -23.70 9.90 -12.49
N ILE A 5 -23.49 9.09 -11.45
CA ILE A 5 -22.45 9.37 -10.42
C ILE A 5 -21.27 8.39 -10.44
N GLU A 6 -21.33 7.28 -11.18
CA GLU A 6 -20.19 6.35 -11.30
C GLU A 6 -19.45 6.46 -12.64
N GLN A 7 -19.31 7.67 -13.20
CA GLN A 7 -18.25 7.88 -14.19
C GLN A 7 -16.94 8.04 -13.43
N ILE A 8 -16.39 6.90 -13.01
CA ILE A 8 -14.99 6.76 -12.60
C ILE A 8 -14.18 7.43 -13.72
N VAL A 9 -13.49 8.52 -13.39
CA VAL A 9 -12.65 9.23 -14.35
C VAL A 9 -11.54 8.26 -14.76
N GLN A 10 -11.76 7.57 -15.88
CA GLN A 10 -10.77 6.74 -16.54
C GLN A 10 -9.72 7.69 -17.11
N VAL A 11 -8.66 7.94 -16.34
CA VAL A 11 -7.50 8.70 -16.81
C VAL A 11 -6.81 7.82 -17.86
N PRO A 12 -6.82 8.22 -19.15
CA PRO A 12 -6.25 7.38 -20.20
C PRO A 12 -4.75 7.21 -19.94
N GLY A 13 -4.33 5.96 -19.70
CA GLY A 13 -2.92 5.61 -19.49
C GLY A 13 -2.55 5.12 -18.09
N ILE A 14 -3.48 5.08 -17.13
CA ILE A 14 -3.24 4.38 -15.85
C ILE A 14 -3.62 2.92 -16.05
N PRO A 15 -2.66 1.97 -16.06
CA PRO A 15 -3.00 0.55 -16.15
C PRO A 15 -3.80 0.13 -14.92
N ASP A 16 -4.69 -0.85 -15.08
CA ASP A 16 -5.35 -1.50 -13.94
C ASP A 16 -4.28 -1.98 -12.97
N LEU A 17 -4.29 -1.39 -11.77
CA LEU A 17 -3.30 -1.72 -10.76
C LEU A 17 -3.60 -3.12 -10.22
N LYS A 18 -2.60 -3.99 -10.23
CA LYS A 18 -2.72 -5.31 -9.62
C LYS A 18 -3.07 -5.12 -8.13
N PRO A 19 -4.06 -5.85 -7.60
CA PRO A 19 -4.44 -5.71 -6.20
C PRO A 19 -3.27 -6.07 -5.27
N LEU A 20 -3.14 -5.33 -4.16
CA LEU A 20 -2.16 -5.62 -3.11
C LEU A 20 -2.45 -6.99 -2.48
N THR A 21 -1.40 -7.79 -2.35
CA THR A 21 -1.51 -9.13 -1.79
C THR A 21 -1.84 -9.09 -0.29
N MET A 22 -2.67 -10.03 0.17
CA MET A 22 -3.09 -10.15 1.57
C MET A 22 -2.45 -11.35 2.28
N ASP A 23 -1.54 -12.04 1.62
CA ASP A 23 -0.80 -13.15 2.19
C ASP A 23 0.37 -12.65 3.05
N ALA A 24 0.84 -13.50 3.96
CA ALA A 24 1.96 -13.15 4.82
C ALA A 24 3.25 -12.81 4.03
N PRO A 25 3.62 -13.54 2.96
CA PRO A 25 4.78 -13.18 2.15
C PRO A 25 4.67 -11.79 1.51
N GLY A 26 3.55 -11.45 0.87
CA GLY A 26 3.37 -10.13 0.24
C GLY A 26 3.35 -8.99 1.26
N LEU A 27 2.80 -9.23 2.46
CA LEU A 27 2.87 -8.27 3.56
C LEU A 27 4.32 -8.01 4.00
N VAL A 28 5.15 -9.04 4.07
CA VAL A 28 6.57 -8.92 4.44
C VAL A 28 7.34 -8.15 3.36
N ASP A 29 7.09 -8.42 2.08
CA ASP A 29 7.76 -7.74 0.97
C ASP A 29 7.45 -6.24 0.97
N ASP A 30 6.18 -5.86 1.11
CA ASP A 30 5.76 -4.46 1.19
C ASP A 30 6.34 -3.76 2.43
N PHE A 31 6.33 -4.46 3.57
CA PHE A 31 6.95 -3.96 4.80
C PHE A 31 8.44 -3.68 4.59
N MET A 32 9.17 -4.63 4.00
CA MET A 32 10.61 -4.49 3.74
C MET A 32 10.88 -3.38 2.73
N HIS A 33 10.01 -3.20 1.74
CA HIS A 33 10.06 -2.08 0.81
C HIS A 33 9.93 -0.74 1.54
N HIS A 34 8.89 -0.57 2.36
CA HIS A 34 8.68 0.65 3.13
C HIS A 34 9.81 0.90 4.15
N TYR A 35 10.31 -0.14 4.79
CA TYR A 35 11.40 -0.02 5.75
C TYR A 35 12.72 0.37 5.08
N SER A 36 13.06 -0.28 3.96
CA SER A 36 14.37 -0.16 3.32
C SER A 36 14.43 0.98 2.32
N HIS A 37 13.47 1.04 1.40
CA HIS A 37 13.48 2.01 0.30
C HIS A 37 12.79 3.32 0.68
N HIS A 38 11.67 3.27 1.40
CA HIS A 38 10.95 4.48 1.77
C HIS A 38 11.55 5.19 2.99
N LEU A 39 11.88 4.46 4.07
CA LEU A 39 12.45 5.03 5.29
C LEU A 39 13.98 5.06 5.32
N GLY A 40 14.64 4.43 4.33
CA GLY A 40 16.10 4.36 4.24
C GLY A 40 16.75 3.60 5.39
N ARG A 41 16.07 2.58 5.95
CA ARG A 41 16.55 1.82 7.10
C ARG A 41 17.02 0.44 6.70
N ASP A 42 17.99 -0.05 7.45
CA ASP A 42 18.54 -1.37 7.25
C ASP A 42 18.51 -2.16 8.55
N LYS A 43 19.04 -3.38 8.49
CA LYS A 43 19.15 -4.30 9.62
C LYS A 43 19.93 -3.76 10.83
N TYR A 44 20.71 -2.68 10.68
CA TYR A 44 21.47 -2.08 11.79
C TYR A 44 20.65 -1.04 12.55
N CYS A 45 19.49 -0.64 12.06
CA CYS A 45 18.60 0.28 12.76
C CYS A 45 17.91 -0.41 13.94
N ARG A 46 18.33 -0.08 15.16
CA ARG A 46 17.78 -0.65 16.41
C ARG A 46 16.47 -0.03 16.88
N SER A 47 15.96 1.00 16.20
CA SER A 47 14.77 1.72 16.66
C SER A 47 13.49 1.07 16.13
N ALA A 48 12.66 0.58 17.06
CA ALA A 48 11.34 0.03 16.78
C ALA A 48 10.38 1.04 16.12
N ARG A 49 10.66 2.34 16.24
CA ARG A 49 9.85 3.42 15.65
C ARG A 49 9.71 3.27 14.14
N TYR A 50 10.79 2.92 13.45
CA TYR A 50 10.76 2.79 11.99
C TYR A 50 10.09 1.49 11.54
N GLN A 51 10.18 0.43 12.36
CA GLN A 51 9.45 -0.81 12.11
C GLN A 51 7.95 -0.55 12.21
N TYR A 52 7.51 0.12 13.28
CA TYR A 52 6.12 0.53 13.41
C TYR A 52 5.66 1.41 12.23
N GLN A 53 6.47 2.38 11.83
CA GLN A 53 6.12 3.29 10.74
C GLN A 53 6.00 2.57 9.39
N ALA A 54 6.92 1.66 9.06
CA ALA A 54 6.83 0.84 7.86
C ALA A 54 5.56 -0.03 7.87
N LEU A 55 5.25 -0.67 9.00
CA LEU A 55 4.04 -1.47 9.15
C LEU A 55 2.77 -0.63 8.97
N ALA A 56 2.73 0.58 9.53
CA ALA A 56 1.61 1.48 9.36
C ALA A 56 1.39 1.88 7.89
N PHE A 57 2.46 2.05 7.11
CA PHE A 57 2.34 2.30 5.67
C PHE A 57 1.81 1.08 4.92
N THR A 58 2.33 -0.12 5.19
CA THR A 58 1.85 -1.38 4.61
C THR A 58 0.34 -1.60 4.82
N VAL A 59 -0.16 -1.30 6.03
CA VAL A 59 -1.59 -1.43 6.37
C VAL A 59 -2.41 -0.32 5.71
N ARG A 60 -1.92 0.93 5.75
CA ARG A 60 -2.60 2.09 5.15
C ARG A 60 -2.90 1.86 3.68
N GLU A 61 -1.94 1.35 2.91
CA GLU A 61 -2.13 1.11 1.46
C GLU A 61 -3.27 0.13 1.18
N ARG A 62 -3.36 -0.95 1.97
CA ARG A 62 -4.43 -1.95 1.84
C ARG A 62 -5.81 -1.42 2.22
N LEU A 63 -5.85 -0.57 3.24
CA LEU A 63 -7.10 0.10 3.65
C LEU A 63 -7.55 1.10 2.58
N ILE A 64 -6.63 1.89 2.03
CA ILE A 64 -6.95 2.86 0.98
C ILE A 64 -7.43 2.16 -0.28
N GLU A 65 -6.75 1.10 -0.72
CA GLU A 65 -7.14 0.30 -1.88
C GLU A 65 -8.58 -0.23 -1.76
N ARG A 66 -9.01 -0.61 -0.56
CA ARG A 66 -10.32 -1.22 -0.29
C ARG A 66 -11.35 -0.25 0.28
N TRP A 67 -11.01 1.04 0.39
CA TRP A 67 -11.84 2.01 1.12
C TRP A 67 -13.23 2.19 0.51
N ASN A 68 -13.36 2.03 -0.80
CA ASN A 68 -14.61 2.19 -1.55
C ASN A 68 -15.17 0.86 -2.11
N ASN A 69 -14.64 -0.28 -1.68
CA ASN A 69 -15.09 -1.62 -2.09
C ASN A 69 -16.12 -2.20 -1.11
#